data_AF-A0A4R6V2S3-F1
#
_entry.id   AF-A0A4R6V2S3-F1
#
_cell.length_a   1.000
_cell.length_b   1.000
_cell.length_c   1.000
_cell.angle_alpha   90.00
_cell.angle_beta   90.00
_cell.angle_gamma   90.00
#
_symmetry.space_group_name_H-M   'P 1'
#
loop_
_entity.id
_entity.type
_entity.pdbx_description
1 polymer ?
#
loop_
_entity_poly.entity_id
_entity_poly.type
_entity_poly.pdbx_seq_one_letter_code
_entity_poly.pdbx_strand_id
1 'polypeptide(L)'
;MQVTFPNAANYQISRGIFVAAWKVWFKRFHADPSSWREGRIPCREQEGKLCELLDRGYRFSVDVIARLMVPWPYRNTVQATDEFMRLNPALLRSCSFVDEQGESVPGARLTDQALDYWDSLSFVAQEMYLVYAEARVQADIETSSDDPVVIDDAGNCVIGESIYPPLVPKAGDADEAYIKALVRWIDEDPYQPMYQRQAVGDPVSGWDNRLLRFFWPKPRIGHTGFGFIIDSLLYRAKLLAQTVEENRAWTVEEQFLAVKIANEIFNLFGVPQRQVTPDNVRKVVAAALAQNADAEAKMNSGWTWLACFSTAHKESEDGALAGWNSRVSASLLSRLDFLLVEAGQQQIGAHFAALGTVPGYGGTRPRQLSLNWPNAYRSWPAQIAVSKLVRQIRDTLNNEKKPDGLPRYRPMPRVDGSRGPWTVLGVCQVLMGDGY
;
A
#
# COMPACT_ATOMS: atom_id res chain seq x y z
N MET A 1 21.33 -16.55 -0.18
CA MET A 1 21.50 -16.50 1.28
C MET A 1 20.46 -15.54 1.85
N GLN A 2 19.81 -15.88 2.95
CA GLN A 2 18.66 -15.14 3.49
C GLN A 2 19.01 -14.45 4.81
N VAL A 3 18.24 -13.44 5.18
CA VAL A 3 18.28 -12.78 6.48
C VAL A 3 17.19 -13.40 7.34
N THR A 4 17.53 -13.87 8.54
CA THR A 4 16.61 -14.57 9.44
C THR A 4 16.28 -13.71 10.65
N PHE A 5 14.99 -13.56 10.95
CA PHE A 5 14.47 -12.82 12.10
C PHE A 5 14.00 -13.80 13.18
N PRO A 6 14.80 -14.05 14.25
CA PRO A 6 14.48 -15.06 15.25
C PRO A 6 13.16 -14.75 15.98
N ASN A 7 12.97 -13.48 16.34
CA ASN A 7 11.79 -12.99 17.06
C ASN A 7 10.54 -12.81 16.18
N ALA A 8 10.61 -13.18 14.89
CA ALA A 8 9.48 -13.20 13.97
C ALA A 8 9.19 -14.62 13.49
N ALA A 9 9.32 -15.62 14.39
CA ALA A 9 9.16 -17.04 14.09
C ALA A 9 10.09 -17.52 12.95
N ASN A 10 11.36 -17.10 13.01
CA ASN A 10 12.37 -17.35 11.98
C ASN A 10 11.93 -16.90 10.57
N TYR A 11 11.12 -15.83 10.47
CA TYR A 11 10.79 -15.23 9.19
C TYR A 11 12.07 -14.86 8.44
N GLN A 12 12.06 -15.06 7.12
CA GLN A 12 13.24 -14.83 6.29
C GLN A 12 12.94 -13.89 5.13
N ILE A 13 13.93 -13.07 4.78
CA ILE A 13 13.91 -12.22 3.58
C ILE A 13 15.20 -12.39 2.79
N SER A 14 15.19 -11.95 1.52
CA SER A 14 16.42 -11.82 0.74
C SER A 14 17.36 -10.80 1.38
N ARG A 15 18.66 -11.09 1.40
CA ARG A 15 19.71 -10.13 1.80
C ARG A 15 19.60 -8.81 1.03
N GLY A 16 19.26 -8.88 -0.26
CA GLY A 16 19.12 -7.70 -1.11
C GLY A 16 18.02 -6.76 -0.62
N ILE A 17 16.92 -7.29 -0.06
CA ILE A 17 15.85 -6.47 0.53
C ILE A 17 16.37 -5.72 1.75
N PHE A 18 17.14 -6.38 2.63
CA PHE A 18 17.68 -5.72 3.82
C PHE A 18 18.70 -4.63 3.47
N VAL A 19 19.62 -4.89 2.52
CA VAL A 19 20.57 -3.88 2.04
C VAL A 19 19.84 -2.71 1.37
N ALA A 20 18.78 -2.97 0.61
CA ALA A 20 17.94 -1.93 0.05
C ALA A 20 17.25 -1.10 1.15
N ALA A 21 16.70 -1.74 2.19
CA ALA A 21 16.10 -1.07 3.33
C ALA A 21 17.10 -0.18 4.07
N TRP A 22 18.32 -0.68 4.31
CA TRP A 22 19.44 0.08 4.86
C TRP A 22 19.72 1.35 4.05
N LYS A 23 19.87 1.21 2.73
CA LYS A 23 20.11 2.33 1.81
C LYS A 23 18.97 3.36 1.82
N VAL A 24 17.71 2.89 1.85
CA VAL A 24 16.53 3.76 1.96
C VAL A 24 16.51 4.50 3.30
N TRP A 25 16.94 3.84 4.38
CA TRP A 25 17.00 4.44 5.71
C TRP A 25 17.98 5.60 5.78
N PHE A 26 19.20 5.41 5.25
CA PHE A 26 20.18 6.49 5.10
C PHE A 26 19.65 7.64 4.25
N LYS A 27 19.02 7.33 3.11
CA LYS A 27 18.44 8.36 2.24
C LYS A 27 17.39 9.23 2.95
N ARG A 28 16.64 8.67 3.90
CA ARG A 28 15.49 9.35 4.52
C ARG A 28 15.83 10.06 5.82
N PHE A 29 16.68 9.47 6.63
CA PHE A 29 16.80 9.84 8.03
C PHE A 29 18.23 10.20 8.44
N HIS A 30 19.21 10.06 7.55
CA HIS A 30 20.60 10.43 7.82
C HIS A 30 20.95 11.73 7.11
N ALA A 31 21.76 12.57 7.77
CA ALA A 31 22.19 13.87 7.23
C ALA A 31 23.02 13.73 5.94
N ASP A 32 23.79 12.65 5.82
CA ASP A 32 24.50 12.28 4.60
C ASP A 32 23.95 10.96 4.02
N PRO A 33 23.02 11.04 3.04
CA PRO A 33 22.49 9.88 2.31
C PRO A 33 23.55 9.03 1.59
N SER A 34 24.68 9.62 1.20
CA SER A 34 25.70 8.95 0.38
C SER A 34 26.55 7.98 1.21
N SER A 35 26.62 8.21 2.52
CA SER A 35 27.39 7.42 3.48
C SER A 35 26.88 6.00 3.71
N TRP A 36 25.75 5.57 3.13
CA TRP A 36 25.08 4.29 3.45
C TRP A 36 25.97 3.03 3.38
N ARG A 37 27.06 3.05 2.60
CA ARG A 37 28.01 1.92 2.50
C ARG A 37 28.87 1.75 3.74
N GLU A 38 29.41 2.85 4.25
CA GLU A 38 30.34 2.88 5.40
C GLU A 38 29.67 3.31 6.70
N GLY A 39 28.46 3.86 6.57
CA GLY A 39 27.65 4.40 7.63
C GLY A 39 27.30 3.34 8.65
N ARG A 40 27.07 3.82 9.87
CA ARG A 40 26.77 3.00 11.03
C ARG A 40 25.39 3.40 11.53
N ILE A 41 24.59 2.42 11.93
CA ILE A 41 23.27 2.67 12.49
C ILE A 41 23.29 2.18 13.94
N PRO A 42 22.75 2.95 14.91
CA PRO A 42 22.61 2.49 16.29
C PRO A 42 21.89 1.14 16.36
N CYS A 43 22.50 0.20 17.06
CA CYS A 43 21.91 -1.10 17.38
C CYS A 43 21.45 -1.04 18.83
N ARG A 44 20.31 -0.37 19.04
CA ARG A 44 19.71 -0.27 20.36
C ARG A 44 18.58 -1.29 20.42
N GLU A 45 18.70 -2.30 21.29
CA GLU A 45 17.54 -3.09 21.70
C GLU A 45 16.61 -2.14 22.44
N GLN A 46 15.45 -1.84 21.84
CA GLN A 46 14.50 -0.92 22.42
C GLN A 46 13.21 -1.66 22.69
N GLU A 47 12.95 -1.94 23.96
CA GLU A 47 11.67 -2.49 24.38
C GLU A 47 10.53 -1.51 24.08
N GLY A 48 9.35 -2.06 23.80
CA GLY A 48 8.15 -1.29 23.51
C GLY A 48 7.59 -1.49 22.11
N LYS A 49 6.45 -0.85 21.88
CA LYS A 49 5.74 -0.88 20.60
C LYS A 49 6.48 -0.04 19.56
N LEU A 50 6.27 -0.34 18.28
CA LEU A 50 6.92 0.42 17.22
C LEU A 50 6.57 1.91 17.24
N CYS A 51 5.32 2.29 17.53
CA CYS A 51 4.91 3.69 17.70
C CYS A 51 5.75 4.42 18.76
N GLU A 52 5.88 3.83 19.95
CA GLU A 52 6.62 4.40 21.07
C GLU A 52 8.10 4.66 20.71
N LEU A 53 8.71 3.80 19.89
CA LEU A 53 10.08 4.01 19.41
C LEU A 53 10.18 5.21 18.47
N LEU A 54 9.20 5.35 17.57
CA LEU A 54 9.17 6.45 16.61
C LEU A 54 8.89 7.79 17.30
N ASP A 55 8.04 7.80 18.32
CA ASP A 55 7.71 8.99 19.13
C ASP A 55 8.88 9.46 19.98
N ARG A 56 9.72 8.52 20.46
CA ARG A 56 10.96 8.82 21.19
C ARG A 56 12.13 9.22 20.29
N GLY A 57 11.92 9.33 18.97
CA GLY A 57 12.96 9.73 18.01
C GLY A 57 13.94 8.61 17.64
N TYR A 58 13.67 7.34 17.98
CA TYR A 58 14.55 6.20 17.65
C TYR A 58 14.42 5.68 16.22
N ARG A 59 13.97 6.54 15.29
CA ARG A 59 13.68 6.16 13.90
C ARG A 59 14.92 5.65 13.19
N PHE A 60 16.07 6.29 13.39
CA PHE A 60 17.34 5.84 12.82
C PHE A 60 18.00 4.76 13.69
N SER A 61 17.45 3.54 13.65
CA SER A 61 17.99 2.39 14.37
C SER A 61 17.85 1.09 13.56
N VAL A 62 18.74 0.13 13.82
CA VAL A 62 18.69 -1.20 13.18
C VAL A 62 17.39 -1.92 13.55
N ASP A 63 16.92 -1.74 14.79
CA ASP A 63 15.70 -2.38 15.28
C ASP A 63 14.45 -1.89 14.53
N VAL A 64 14.33 -0.59 14.28
CA VAL A 64 13.20 -0.05 13.49
C VAL A 64 13.24 -0.57 12.06
N ILE A 65 14.41 -0.61 11.41
CA ILE A 65 14.54 -1.23 10.07
C ILE A 65 14.06 -2.68 10.12
N ALA A 66 14.54 -3.47 11.08
CA ALA A 66 14.22 -4.88 11.21
C ALA A 66 12.72 -5.12 11.47
N ARG A 67 12.08 -4.32 12.33
CA ARG A 67 10.63 -4.35 12.58
C ARG A 67 9.82 -4.07 11.32
N LEU A 68 10.28 -3.20 10.42
CA LEU A 68 9.56 -2.91 9.17
C LEU A 68 9.71 -4.00 8.09
N MET A 69 10.75 -4.82 8.22
CA MET A 69 10.99 -5.94 7.31
C MET A 69 10.13 -7.17 7.61
N VAL A 70 9.66 -7.33 8.84
CA VAL A 70 8.86 -8.49 9.27
C VAL A 70 7.34 -8.27 9.07
N PRO A 71 6.53 -9.36 9.04
CA PRO A 71 5.08 -9.27 9.02
C PRO A 71 4.50 -8.49 10.19
N TRP A 72 3.35 -7.85 9.97
CA TRP A 72 2.71 -6.93 10.91
C TRP A 72 2.58 -7.41 12.38
N PRO A 73 2.31 -8.71 12.70
CA PRO A 73 2.15 -9.14 14.09
C PRO A 73 3.43 -9.03 14.92
N TYR A 74 4.59 -8.99 14.28
CA TYR A 74 5.90 -9.01 14.94
C TYR A 74 6.53 -7.62 15.06
N ARG A 75 5.89 -6.57 14.54
CA ARG A 75 6.46 -5.21 14.51
C ARG A 75 6.56 -4.57 15.89
N ASN A 76 5.74 -5.01 16.84
CA ASN A 76 5.79 -4.60 18.25
C ASN A 76 6.74 -5.45 19.10
N THR A 77 7.62 -6.23 18.47
CA THR A 77 8.63 -7.06 19.14
C THR A 77 10.01 -6.63 18.65
N VAL A 78 10.98 -6.56 19.56
CA VAL A 78 12.39 -6.29 19.25
C VAL A 78 12.88 -7.31 18.22
N GLN A 79 13.51 -6.84 17.15
CA GLN A 79 14.01 -7.70 16.07
C GLN A 79 15.54 -7.67 15.97
N ALA A 80 16.20 -6.57 16.31
CA ALA A 80 17.66 -6.43 16.20
C ALA A 80 18.41 -6.86 17.48
N THR A 81 18.17 -8.09 17.94
CA THR A 81 18.84 -8.65 19.13
C THR A 81 20.24 -9.18 18.83
N ASP A 82 21.00 -9.52 19.86
CA ASP A 82 22.27 -10.26 19.73
C ASP A 82 22.12 -11.56 18.92
N GLU A 83 21.02 -12.29 19.11
CA GLU A 83 20.74 -13.49 18.33
C GLU A 83 20.53 -13.17 16.85
N PHE A 84 19.81 -12.09 16.53
CA PHE A 84 19.65 -11.64 15.16
C PHE A 84 21.02 -11.31 14.52
N MET A 85 21.90 -10.63 15.24
CA MET A 85 23.25 -10.32 14.76
C MET A 85 24.06 -11.60 14.50
N ARG A 86 24.01 -12.56 15.43
CA ARG A 86 24.71 -13.86 15.32
C ARG A 86 24.19 -14.73 14.17
N LEU A 87 22.90 -14.70 13.87
CA LEU A 87 22.29 -15.46 12.77
C LEU A 87 22.54 -14.82 11.40
N ASN A 88 22.93 -13.54 11.35
CA ASN A 88 23.12 -12.79 10.12
C ASN A 88 24.55 -12.22 9.94
N PRO A 89 25.63 -13.00 10.18
CA PRO A 89 27.01 -12.49 10.20
C PRO A 89 27.50 -12.06 8.82
N ALA A 90 26.88 -12.58 7.76
CA ALA A 90 27.15 -12.22 6.37
C ALA A 90 26.44 -10.94 5.92
N LEU A 91 25.60 -10.33 6.78
CA LEU A 91 24.87 -9.09 6.50
C LEU A 91 25.41 -7.94 7.34
N LEU A 92 25.48 -8.11 8.66
CA LEU A 92 25.84 -7.06 9.62
C LEU A 92 27.06 -7.43 10.44
N ARG A 93 27.87 -6.42 10.78
CA ARG A 93 28.94 -6.48 11.77
C ARG A 93 28.66 -5.47 12.88
N SER A 94 28.68 -5.91 14.13
CA SER A 94 28.62 -5.03 15.29
C SER A 94 29.84 -4.10 15.33
N CYS A 95 29.62 -2.86 15.73
CA CYS A 95 30.63 -1.83 15.86
C CYS A 95 30.24 -0.83 16.96
N SER A 96 31.14 0.06 17.33
CA SER A 96 30.83 1.26 18.11
C SER A 96 31.13 2.51 17.29
N PHE A 97 30.44 3.60 17.60
CA PHE A 97 30.73 4.91 17.03
C PHE A 97 30.29 6.01 17.98
N VAL A 98 30.81 7.22 17.76
CA VAL A 98 30.43 8.40 18.52
C VAL A 98 29.22 9.02 17.83
N ASP A 99 28.12 9.18 18.54
CA ASP A 99 26.92 9.83 18.02
C ASP A 99 27.08 11.37 17.98
N GLU A 100 26.05 12.07 17.50
CA GLU A 100 26.05 13.54 17.40
C GLU A 100 26.18 14.24 18.76
N GLN A 101 25.86 13.54 19.85
CA GLN A 101 25.96 14.02 21.22
C GLN A 101 27.34 13.77 21.82
N GLY A 102 28.26 13.13 21.08
CA GLY A 102 29.59 12.80 21.55
C GLY A 102 29.65 11.50 22.36
N GLU A 103 28.55 10.73 22.42
CA GLU A 103 28.46 9.50 23.21
C GLU A 103 28.85 8.28 22.38
N SER A 104 29.60 7.35 23.00
CA SER A 104 29.94 6.09 22.35
C SER A 104 28.73 5.16 22.37
N VAL A 105 28.11 4.95 21.20
CA VAL A 105 26.93 4.10 21.03
C VAL A 105 27.26 2.78 20.34
N PRO A 106 26.64 1.66 20.78
CA PRO A 106 26.70 0.41 20.03
C PRO A 106 25.93 0.55 18.71
N GLY A 107 26.49 0.00 17.65
CA GLY A 107 25.98 0.12 16.29
C GLY A 107 26.21 -1.14 15.47
N ALA A 108 25.65 -1.13 14.28
CA ALA A 108 25.98 -2.09 13.24
C ALA A 108 26.40 -1.34 11.96
N ARG A 109 27.12 -2.04 11.10
CA ARG A 109 27.34 -1.66 9.70
C ARG A 109 27.17 -2.87 8.79
N LEU A 110 26.94 -2.62 7.51
CA LEU A 110 26.98 -3.68 6.50
C LEU A 110 28.38 -4.31 6.43
N THR A 111 28.45 -5.61 6.18
CA THR A 111 29.71 -6.30 5.92
C THR A 111 30.15 -6.14 4.47
N ASP A 112 31.44 -6.34 4.20
CA ASP A 112 31.98 -6.35 2.84
C ASP A 112 31.26 -7.41 1.99
N GLN A 113 30.96 -8.59 2.57
CA GLN A 113 30.18 -9.62 1.90
C GLN A 113 28.74 -9.20 1.55
N ALA A 114 28.12 -8.32 2.34
CA ALA A 114 26.80 -7.78 2.03
C ALA A 114 26.87 -6.78 0.87
N LEU A 115 27.91 -5.96 0.84
CA LEU A 115 28.19 -4.99 -0.22
C LEU A 115 28.56 -5.70 -1.53
N ASP A 116 29.45 -6.69 -1.49
CA ASP A 116 29.82 -7.52 -2.66
C ASP A 116 28.59 -8.21 -3.24
N TYR A 117 27.73 -8.77 -2.38
CA TYR A 117 26.48 -9.35 -2.84
C TYR A 117 25.60 -8.32 -3.54
N TRP A 118 25.41 -7.14 -2.94
CA TRP A 118 24.64 -6.06 -3.54
C TRP A 118 25.21 -5.66 -4.91
N ASP A 119 26.51 -5.45 -4.99
CA ASP A 119 27.22 -5.02 -6.19
C ASP A 119 27.23 -6.10 -7.29
N SER A 120 27.11 -7.38 -6.93
CA SER A 120 26.93 -8.49 -7.89
C SER A 120 25.55 -8.54 -8.53
N LEU A 121 24.54 -7.89 -7.94
CA LEU A 121 23.18 -7.88 -8.50
C LEU A 121 23.12 -6.99 -9.74
N SER A 122 22.30 -7.40 -10.72
CA SER A 122 21.99 -6.54 -11.85
C SER A 122 21.30 -5.26 -11.38
N PHE A 123 21.44 -4.18 -12.16
CA PHE A 123 20.76 -2.91 -11.90
C PHE A 123 19.24 -3.09 -11.70
N VAL A 124 18.62 -3.96 -12.50
CA VAL A 124 17.18 -4.27 -12.42
C VAL A 124 16.85 -4.93 -11.08
N ALA A 125 17.65 -5.88 -10.62
CA ALA A 125 17.43 -6.54 -9.34
C ALA A 125 17.61 -5.58 -8.15
N GLN A 126 18.65 -4.74 -8.19
CA GLN A 126 18.86 -3.70 -7.17
C GLN A 126 17.69 -2.71 -7.13
N GLU A 127 17.22 -2.21 -8.28
CA GLU A 127 16.10 -1.29 -8.34
C GLU A 127 14.80 -1.94 -7.82
N MET A 128 14.57 -3.22 -8.14
CA MET A 128 13.41 -3.95 -7.61
C MET A 128 13.44 -4.08 -6.08
N TYR A 129 14.60 -4.38 -5.49
CA TYR A 129 14.73 -4.42 -4.03
C TYR A 129 14.58 -3.04 -3.39
N LEU A 130 15.07 -1.97 -4.04
CA LEU A 130 14.80 -0.60 -3.61
C LEU A 130 13.33 -0.24 -3.68
N VAL A 131 12.61 -0.70 -4.72
CA VAL A 131 11.15 -0.55 -4.81
C VAL A 131 10.47 -1.24 -3.64
N TYR A 132 10.79 -2.50 -3.34
CA TYR A 132 10.18 -3.18 -2.19
C TYR A 132 10.52 -2.51 -0.86
N ALA A 133 11.76 -2.10 -0.65
CA ALA A 133 12.18 -1.39 0.55
C ALA A 133 11.47 -0.04 0.71
N GLU A 134 11.44 0.79 -0.34
CA GLU A 134 10.70 2.06 -0.34
C GLU A 134 9.21 1.83 -0.06
N ALA A 135 8.62 0.78 -0.66
CA ALA A 135 7.23 0.41 -0.40
C ALA A 135 7.00 0.06 1.07
N ARG A 136 7.93 -0.57 1.79
CA ARG A 136 7.79 -0.84 3.24
C ARG A 136 7.75 0.41 4.10
N VAL A 137 8.49 1.45 3.70
CA VAL A 137 8.50 2.73 4.43
C VAL A 137 7.30 3.57 4.05
N GLN A 138 6.89 3.49 2.79
CA GLN A 138 5.75 4.24 2.28
C GLN A 138 4.43 3.63 2.73
N ALA A 139 4.31 2.31 2.71
CA ALA A 139 3.08 1.62 3.04
C ALA A 139 2.69 1.84 4.49
N ASP A 140 1.39 1.76 4.72
CA ASP A 140 0.81 1.88 6.03
C ASP A 140 1.26 0.73 6.92
N ILE A 141 1.65 1.10 8.14
CA ILE A 141 2.29 0.17 9.05
C ILE A 141 1.21 -0.48 9.88
N GLU A 142 0.74 -1.63 9.40
CA GLU A 142 -0.05 -2.52 10.23
C GLU A 142 0.80 -3.01 11.42
N THR A 143 0.25 -2.96 12.63
CA THR A 143 0.81 -3.58 13.84
C THR A 143 -0.28 -4.30 14.64
N SER A 144 0.11 -4.97 15.73
CA SER A 144 -0.84 -5.62 16.64
C SER A 144 -1.53 -4.68 17.62
N SER A 145 -1.11 -3.41 17.67
CA SER A 145 -1.77 -2.38 18.47
C SER A 145 -2.68 -1.52 17.59
N ASP A 146 -3.72 -0.96 18.20
CA ASP A 146 -4.57 0.04 17.57
C ASP A 146 -3.88 1.41 17.46
N ASP A 147 -2.74 1.58 18.16
CA ASP A 147 -1.97 2.82 18.19
C ASP A 147 -1.43 3.20 16.80
N PRO A 148 -1.50 4.49 16.44
CA PRO A 148 -0.95 5.00 15.21
C PRO A 148 0.56 4.79 15.12
N VAL A 149 1.04 4.23 14.00
CA VAL A 149 2.48 4.10 13.73
C VAL A 149 2.87 4.96 12.54
N VAL A 150 3.51 6.09 12.83
CA VAL A 150 3.90 7.10 11.84
C VAL A 150 5.43 7.15 11.74
N ILE A 151 6.01 6.65 10.64
CA ILE A 151 7.47 6.71 10.40
C ILE A 151 7.94 8.13 10.04
N ASP A 152 7.10 8.89 9.35
CA ASP A 152 7.42 10.21 8.83
C ASP A 152 6.39 11.17 9.43
N ASP A 153 6.79 12.06 10.36
CA ASP A 153 6.03 13.04 11.20
C ASP A 153 4.91 13.85 10.51
N ALA A 154 4.06 13.25 9.70
CA ALA A 154 3.16 13.96 8.82
C ALA A 154 1.93 14.35 9.64
N GLY A 155 1.75 15.65 9.83
CA GLY A 155 0.56 16.21 10.43
C GLY A 155 -0.70 15.80 9.65
N ASN A 156 -1.84 15.87 10.32
CA ASN A 156 -3.14 15.57 9.73
C ASN A 156 -3.42 16.52 8.55
N CYS A 157 -3.71 15.97 7.36
CA CYS A 157 -4.29 16.75 6.27
C CYS A 157 -5.82 16.77 6.42
N VAL A 158 -6.39 17.97 6.53
CA VAL A 158 -7.82 18.20 6.27
C VAL A 158 -7.99 18.28 4.75
N ILE A 159 -9.01 17.66 4.16
CA ILE A 159 -9.31 17.93 2.75
C ILE A 159 -9.60 19.42 2.63
N GLY A 160 -8.80 20.09 1.79
CA GLY A 160 -9.17 21.25 0.98
C GLY A 160 -10.06 22.29 1.64
N GLU A 161 -9.45 23.21 2.41
CA GLU A 161 -10.07 24.52 2.69
C GLU A 161 -10.35 25.34 1.40
N SER A 162 -9.87 24.87 0.23
CA SER A 162 -9.82 25.64 -1.00
C SER A 162 -10.92 25.35 -2.02
N ILE A 163 -11.57 24.17 -2.06
CA ILE A 163 -12.54 23.83 -3.12
C ILE A 163 -13.73 23.01 -2.61
N TYR A 164 -14.89 23.65 -2.64
CA TYR A 164 -16.19 23.04 -2.37
C TYR A 164 -16.60 22.10 -3.51
N PRO A 165 -17.26 20.95 -3.24
CA PRO A 165 -17.68 20.02 -4.29
C PRO A 165 -18.61 20.69 -5.31
N PRO A 166 -18.46 20.39 -6.61
CA PRO A 166 -19.25 21.01 -7.67
C PRO A 166 -20.73 20.58 -7.65
N LEU A 167 -21.04 19.50 -6.94
CA LEU A 167 -22.38 18.95 -6.78
C LEU A 167 -22.51 18.38 -5.38
N VAL A 168 -23.55 18.80 -4.66
CA VAL A 168 -23.96 18.18 -3.39
C VAL A 168 -25.32 17.51 -3.60
N PRO A 169 -25.43 16.19 -3.43
CA PRO A 169 -26.71 15.48 -3.45
C PRO A 169 -27.64 15.92 -2.33
N LYS A 170 -28.92 15.56 -2.40
CA LYS A 170 -29.87 15.75 -1.29
C LYS A 170 -29.80 14.56 -0.33
N ALA A 171 -30.13 14.78 0.95
CA ALA A 171 -30.16 13.73 1.97
C ALA A 171 -30.86 12.44 1.51
N GLY A 172 -32.01 12.54 0.84
CA GLY A 172 -32.80 11.39 0.39
C GLY A 172 -32.39 10.77 -0.96
N ASP A 173 -31.37 11.30 -1.63
CA ASP A 173 -30.92 10.74 -2.91
C ASP A 173 -30.23 9.38 -2.72
N ALA A 174 -30.28 8.51 -3.72
CA ALA A 174 -29.60 7.20 -3.67
C ALA A 174 -28.07 7.33 -3.73
N ASP A 175 -27.34 6.29 -3.31
CA ASP A 175 -25.87 6.21 -3.35
C ASP A 175 -25.28 6.59 -4.71
N GLU A 176 -25.98 6.30 -5.81
CA GLU A 176 -25.54 6.66 -7.17
C GLU A 176 -25.35 8.19 -7.36
N ALA A 177 -26.18 9.02 -6.72
CA ALA A 177 -26.04 10.47 -6.77
C ALA A 177 -24.76 10.94 -6.05
N TYR A 178 -24.47 10.36 -4.89
CA TYR A 178 -23.24 10.61 -4.14
C TYR A 178 -22.01 10.13 -4.89
N ILE A 179 -22.09 8.97 -5.57
CA ILE A 179 -21.00 8.46 -6.41
C ILE A 179 -20.73 9.43 -7.58
N LYS A 180 -21.75 9.91 -8.29
CA LYS A 180 -21.58 10.90 -9.37
C LYS A 180 -20.97 12.19 -8.85
N ALA A 181 -21.44 12.69 -7.70
CA ALA A 181 -20.88 13.87 -7.05
C ALA A 181 -19.40 13.67 -6.68
N LEU A 182 -19.05 12.52 -6.09
CA LEU A 182 -17.67 12.13 -5.77
C LEU A 182 -16.78 12.10 -7.02
N VAL A 183 -17.24 11.47 -8.10
CA VAL A 183 -16.46 11.35 -9.35
C VAL A 183 -16.20 12.73 -9.95
N ARG A 184 -17.21 13.61 -9.99
CA ARG A 184 -17.05 15.00 -10.46
C ARG A 184 -16.13 15.79 -9.57
N TRP A 185 -16.24 15.65 -8.25
CA TRP A 185 -15.37 16.35 -7.32
C TRP A 185 -13.90 15.95 -7.53
N ILE A 186 -13.60 14.65 -7.64
CA ILE A 186 -12.23 14.18 -7.93
C ILE A 186 -11.74 14.68 -9.30
N ASP A 187 -12.61 14.78 -10.29
CA ASP A 187 -12.24 15.29 -11.62
C ASP A 187 -11.84 16.78 -11.58
N GLU A 188 -12.57 17.60 -10.81
CA GLU A 188 -12.38 19.05 -10.79
C GLU A 188 -11.33 19.51 -9.77
N ASP A 189 -11.24 18.83 -8.62
CA ASP A 189 -10.30 19.11 -7.53
C ASP A 189 -8.84 19.04 -8.04
N PRO A 190 -8.04 20.12 -7.98
CA PRO A 190 -6.60 20.08 -8.19
C PRO A 190 -5.90 19.13 -7.22
N TYR A 191 -5.11 18.23 -7.78
CA TYR A 191 -4.29 17.25 -7.07
C TYR A 191 -2.81 17.55 -7.25
N GLN A 192 -2.13 17.70 -6.13
CA GLN A 192 -0.67 17.79 -6.06
C GLN A 192 -0.13 16.43 -5.59
N PRO A 193 0.58 15.67 -6.45
CA PRO A 193 1.28 14.48 -5.99
C PRO A 193 2.35 14.86 -4.96
N MET A 194 2.41 14.10 -3.86
CA MET A 194 3.33 14.34 -2.75
C MET A 194 4.21 13.11 -2.50
N TYR A 195 5.51 13.31 -2.32
CA TYR A 195 6.43 12.26 -1.88
C TYR A 195 7.30 12.84 -0.76
N GLN A 196 7.28 12.23 0.43
CA GLN A 196 8.04 12.73 1.58
C GLN A 196 7.70 14.21 1.89
N ARG A 197 6.42 14.58 1.77
CA ARG A 197 5.86 15.96 1.89
C ARG A 197 6.38 16.97 0.88
N GLN A 198 7.14 16.54 -0.12
CA GLN A 198 7.56 17.41 -1.20
C GLN A 198 6.63 17.23 -2.37
N ALA A 199 6.20 18.36 -2.93
CA ALA A 199 5.46 18.40 -4.18
C ALA A 199 6.28 17.73 -5.30
N VAL A 200 5.64 16.84 -6.05
CA VAL A 200 6.23 16.14 -7.19
C VAL A 200 5.56 16.63 -8.47
N GLY A 201 6.26 17.52 -9.17
CA GLY A 201 5.74 18.18 -10.37
C GLY A 201 4.59 19.14 -10.06
N ASP A 202 3.91 19.61 -11.11
CA ASP A 202 2.82 20.57 -10.99
C ASP A 202 1.48 19.92 -10.59
N PRO A 203 0.58 20.68 -9.92
CA PRO A 203 -0.79 20.24 -9.68
C PRO A 203 -1.52 19.88 -10.98
N VAL A 204 -2.42 18.90 -10.91
CA VAL A 204 -3.23 18.46 -12.04
C VAL A 204 -4.70 18.31 -11.66
N SER A 205 -5.60 18.54 -12.61
CA SER A 205 -7.02 18.19 -12.50
C SER A 205 -7.38 17.15 -13.56
N GLY A 206 -8.46 16.41 -13.32
CA GLY A 206 -8.96 15.36 -14.18
C GLY A 206 -8.47 13.98 -13.80
N TRP A 207 -9.35 12.98 -13.87
CA TRP A 207 -9.01 11.59 -13.55
C TRP A 207 -7.83 11.05 -14.37
N ASP A 208 -7.77 11.37 -15.66
CA ASP A 208 -6.69 10.88 -16.55
C ASP A 208 -5.33 11.47 -16.18
N ASN A 209 -5.27 12.78 -15.89
CA ASN A 209 -4.02 13.42 -15.48
C ASN A 209 -3.57 12.95 -14.09
N ARG A 210 -4.52 12.74 -13.16
CA ARG A 210 -4.23 12.14 -11.84
C ARG A 210 -3.60 10.75 -12.00
N LEU A 211 -4.13 9.93 -12.94
CA LEU A 211 -3.54 8.62 -13.24
C LEU A 211 -2.15 8.73 -13.88
N LEU A 212 -1.92 9.67 -14.81
CA LEU A 212 -0.60 9.91 -15.40
C LEU A 212 0.44 10.38 -14.38
N ARG A 213 0.00 11.11 -13.35
CA ARG A 213 0.83 11.55 -12.22
C ARG A 213 0.98 10.51 -11.11
N PHE A 214 0.26 9.39 -11.19
CA PHE A 214 0.41 8.31 -10.22
C PHE A 214 1.85 7.79 -10.23
N PHE A 215 2.38 7.54 -9.04
CA PHE A 215 3.62 6.82 -8.86
C PHE A 215 3.50 5.94 -7.61
N TRP A 216 4.22 4.82 -7.63
CA TRP A 216 4.36 3.98 -6.45
C TRP A 216 5.62 3.12 -6.52
N PRO A 217 6.43 3.04 -5.44
CA PRO A 217 6.34 3.77 -4.18
C PRO A 217 7.06 5.13 -4.20
N LYS A 218 7.74 5.47 -5.31
CA LYS A 218 8.54 6.69 -5.44
C LYS A 218 8.34 7.32 -6.82
N PRO A 219 8.53 8.64 -6.99
CA PRO A 219 8.25 9.37 -8.23
C PRO A 219 8.87 8.78 -9.50
N ARG A 220 10.08 8.22 -9.39
CA ARG A 220 10.76 7.59 -10.52
C ARG A 220 10.01 6.37 -11.07
N ILE A 221 9.18 5.72 -10.24
CA ILE A 221 8.29 4.63 -10.64
C ILE A 221 6.89 5.21 -10.86
N GLY A 222 6.77 6.04 -11.89
CA GLY A 222 5.51 6.62 -12.33
C GLY A 222 4.57 5.58 -12.95
N HIS A 223 3.43 6.03 -13.44
CA HIS A 223 2.35 5.19 -14.00
C HIS A 223 2.85 4.10 -14.96
N THR A 224 3.65 4.46 -15.96
CA THR A 224 4.19 3.51 -16.94
C THR A 224 5.12 2.48 -16.29
N GLY A 225 6.05 2.94 -15.44
CA GLY A 225 7.00 2.07 -14.76
C GLY A 225 6.30 1.08 -13.82
N PHE A 226 5.31 1.57 -13.06
CA PHE A 226 4.48 0.73 -12.21
C PHE A 226 3.66 -0.28 -13.03
N GLY A 227 3.08 0.16 -14.15
CA GLY A 227 2.37 -0.68 -15.11
C GLY A 227 3.18 -1.88 -15.58
N PHE A 228 4.44 -1.66 -15.99
CA PHE A 228 5.34 -2.76 -16.39
C PHE A 228 5.65 -3.75 -15.25
N ILE A 229 5.78 -3.25 -14.01
CA ILE A 229 6.03 -4.12 -12.85
C ILE A 229 4.84 -5.04 -12.59
N ILE A 230 3.61 -4.50 -12.64
CA ILE A 230 2.40 -5.26 -12.30
C ILE A 230 1.91 -6.19 -13.41
N ASP A 231 2.24 -5.92 -14.68
CA ASP A 231 1.71 -6.69 -15.82
C ASP A 231 2.02 -8.19 -15.71
N SER A 232 3.28 -8.52 -15.39
CA SER A 232 3.68 -9.92 -15.16
C SER A 232 2.96 -10.57 -13.98
N LEU A 233 2.61 -9.80 -12.95
CA LEU A 233 1.91 -10.29 -11.76
C LEU A 233 0.44 -10.52 -12.07
N LEU A 234 -0.20 -9.62 -12.82
CA LEU A 234 -1.57 -9.77 -13.30
C LEU A 234 -1.73 -11.01 -14.18
N TYR A 235 -0.81 -11.21 -15.14
CA TYR A 235 -0.82 -12.40 -15.99
C TYR A 235 -0.73 -13.70 -15.17
N ARG A 236 0.24 -13.78 -14.26
CA ARG A 236 0.45 -14.98 -13.43
C ARG A 236 -0.68 -15.21 -12.43
N ALA A 237 -1.22 -14.15 -11.83
CA ALA A 237 -2.37 -14.23 -10.93
C ALA A 237 -3.63 -14.73 -11.65
N LYS A 238 -3.86 -14.29 -12.90
CA LYS A 238 -4.93 -14.79 -13.77
C LYS A 238 -4.83 -16.30 -14.00
N LEU A 239 -3.65 -16.82 -14.38
CA LEU A 239 -3.48 -18.25 -14.65
C LEU A 239 -3.83 -19.12 -13.43
N LEU A 240 -3.41 -18.68 -12.24
CA LEU A 240 -3.74 -19.36 -10.99
C LEU A 240 -5.23 -19.27 -10.66
N ALA A 241 -5.85 -18.10 -10.89
CA ALA A 241 -7.27 -17.89 -10.67
C ALA A 241 -8.12 -18.77 -11.60
N GLN A 242 -7.77 -18.87 -12.88
CA GLN A 242 -8.46 -19.74 -13.84
C GLN A 242 -8.46 -21.21 -13.39
N THR A 243 -7.36 -21.69 -12.81
CA THR A 243 -7.31 -23.05 -12.26
C THR A 243 -8.28 -23.24 -11.07
N VAL A 244 -8.50 -22.20 -10.27
CA VAL A 244 -9.51 -22.21 -9.19
C VAL A 244 -10.93 -22.17 -9.77
N GLU A 245 -11.18 -21.34 -10.79
CA GLU A 245 -12.48 -21.26 -11.48
C GLU A 245 -12.90 -22.60 -12.10
N GLU A 246 -11.93 -23.33 -12.66
CA GLU A 246 -12.13 -24.66 -13.24
C GLU A 246 -12.29 -25.76 -12.16
N ASN A 247 -12.34 -25.39 -10.87
CA ASN A 247 -12.38 -26.30 -9.72
C ASN A 247 -11.24 -27.34 -9.70
N ARG A 248 -10.12 -27.06 -10.37
CA ARG A 248 -8.95 -27.94 -10.40
C ARG A 248 -8.04 -27.66 -9.20
N ALA A 249 -7.51 -28.72 -8.60
CA ALA A 249 -6.46 -28.59 -7.60
C ALA A 249 -5.18 -28.03 -8.25
N TRP A 250 -4.44 -27.20 -7.51
CA TRP A 250 -3.14 -26.70 -7.99
C TRP A 250 -2.10 -27.81 -7.94
N THR A 251 -1.29 -27.93 -8.99
CA THR A 251 -0.08 -28.77 -8.97
C THR A 251 0.93 -28.25 -7.94
N VAL A 252 1.96 -29.04 -7.62
CA VAL A 252 3.02 -28.62 -6.69
C VAL A 252 3.72 -27.34 -7.17
N GLU A 253 3.95 -27.24 -8.48
CA GLU A 253 4.56 -26.06 -9.12
C GLU A 253 3.64 -24.84 -9.01
N GLU A 254 2.34 -25.02 -9.25
CA GLU A 254 1.35 -23.95 -9.11
C GLU A 254 1.19 -23.50 -7.66
N GLN A 255 1.24 -24.42 -6.69
CA GLN A 255 1.23 -24.09 -5.26
C GLN A 255 2.45 -23.25 -4.88
N PHE A 256 3.65 -23.64 -5.33
CA PHE A 256 4.86 -22.86 -5.12
C PHE A 256 4.77 -21.48 -5.77
N LEU A 257 4.28 -21.42 -7.01
CA LEU A 257 4.12 -20.20 -7.76
C LEU A 257 3.07 -19.26 -7.11
N ALA A 258 1.98 -19.80 -6.58
CA ALA A 258 0.94 -19.05 -5.88
C ALA A 258 1.47 -18.34 -4.64
N VAL A 259 2.26 -19.04 -3.82
CA VAL A 259 2.93 -18.45 -2.66
C VAL A 259 3.94 -17.39 -3.09
N LYS A 260 4.70 -17.63 -4.16
CA LYS A 260 5.67 -16.66 -4.69
C LYS A 260 4.99 -15.39 -5.17
N ILE A 261 3.92 -15.50 -5.96
CA ILE A 261 3.17 -14.35 -6.51
C ILE A 261 2.51 -13.55 -5.40
N ALA A 262 1.87 -14.22 -4.44
CA ALA A 262 1.28 -13.54 -3.28
C ALA A 262 2.34 -12.72 -2.53
N ASN A 263 3.52 -13.29 -2.26
CA ASN A 263 4.61 -12.56 -1.63
C ASN A 263 5.17 -11.42 -2.49
N GLU A 264 5.28 -11.58 -3.81
CA GLU A 264 5.69 -10.50 -4.73
C GLU A 264 4.68 -9.33 -4.68
N ILE A 265 3.37 -9.60 -4.69
CA ILE A 265 2.32 -8.60 -4.54
C ILE A 265 2.45 -7.90 -3.17
N PHE A 266 2.58 -8.65 -2.09
CA PHE A 266 2.74 -8.08 -0.74
C PHE A 266 3.99 -7.20 -0.63
N ASN A 267 5.10 -7.60 -1.26
CA ASN A 267 6.32 -6.80 -1.27
C ASN A 267 6.15 -5.52 -2.09
N LEU A 268 5.50 -5.60 -3.26
CA LEU A 268 5.25 -4.44 -4.12
C LEU A 268 4.45 -3.36 -3.38
N PHE A 269 3.46 -3.75 -2.58
CA PHE A 269 2.62 -2.83 -1.81
C PHE A 269 3.12 -2.59 -0.38
N GLY A 270 4.27 -3.14 0.01
CA GLY A 270 4.88 -2.91 1.32
C GLY A 270 4.18 -3.57 2.52
N VAL A 271 3.36 -4.59 2.28
CA VAL A 271 2.43 -5.20 3.24
C VAL A 271 2.73 -6.70 3.47
N PRO A 272 3.92 -7.06 4.03
CA PRO A 272 4.31 -8.45 4.26
C PRO A 272 3.27 -9.21 5.08
N GLN A 273 2.97 -10.44 4.65
CA GLN A 273 2.02 -11.31 5.33
C GLN A 273 2.71 -12.53 5.93
N ARG A 274 2.15 -13.03 7.03
CA ARG A 274 2.48 -14.36 7.59
C ARG A 274 1.53 -15.41 7.03
N GLN A 275 1.91 -16.69 7.18
CA GLN A 275 1.07 -17.83 6.79
C GLN A 275 0.64 -17.77 5.32
N VAL A 276 1.56 -17.35 4.45
CA VAL A 276 1.35 -17.38 2.99
C VAL A 276 1.55 -18.82 2.52
N THR A 277 0.54 -19.65 2.76
CA THR A 277 0.51 -21.06 2.37
C THR A 277 -0.35 -21.23 1.11
N PRO A 278 -0.14 -22.30 0.33
CA PRO A 278 -0.97 -22.56 -0.84
C PRO A 278 -2.47 -22.55 -0.51
N ASP A 279 -2.88 -23.18 0.59
CA ASP A 279 -4.28 -23.22 1.03
C ASP A 279 -4.85 -21.83 1.32
N ASN A 280 -4.11 -20.97 2.03
CA ASN A 280 -4.59 -19.62 2.34
C ASN A 280 -4.69 -18.76 1.08
N VAL A 281 -3.71 -18.85 0.17
CA VAL A 281 -3.75 -18.15 -1.12
C VAL A 281 -4.95 -18.64 -1.92
N ARG A 282 -5.18 -19.95 -2.02
CA ARG A 282 -6.31 -20.54 -2.73
C ARG A 282 -7.65 -20.09 -2.16
N LYS A 283 -7.81 -20.10 -0.82
CA LYS A 283 -9.03 -19.64 -0.14
C LYS A 283 -9.35 -18.19 -0.46
N VAL A 284 -8.35 -17.30 -0.48
CA VAL A 284 -8.54 -15.89 -0.83
C VAL A 284 -8.93 -15.72 -2.30
N VAL A 285 -8.26 -16.43 -3.20
CA VAL A 285 -8.58 -16.41 -4.64
C VAL A 285 -10.01 -16.92 -4.87
N ALA A 286 -10.39 -18.03 -4.26
CA ALA A 286 -11.74 -18.59 -4.37
C ALA A 286 -12.81 -17.65 -3.81
N ALA A 287 -12.59 -17.07 -2.62
CA ALA A 287 -13.50 -16.10 -2.02
C ALA A 287 -13.66 -14.84 -2.87
N ALA A 288 -12.56 -14.36 -3.48
CA ALA A 288 -12.57 -13.21 -4.38
C ALA A 288 -13.38 -13.49 -5.66
N LEU A 289 -13.12 -14.62 -6.32
CA LEU A 289 -13.83 -15.04 -7.54
C LEU A 289 -15.33 -15.23 -7.29
N ALA A 290 -15.69 -15.82 -6.15
CA ALA A 290 -17.08 -16.02 -5.74
C ALA A 290 -17.74 -14.76 -5.17
N GLN A 291 -16.98 -13.68 -4.92
CA GLN A 291 -17.41 -12.51 -4.15
C GLN A 291 -18.15 -12.91 -2.85
N ASN A 292 -17.58 -13.88 -2.11
CA ASN A 292 -18.21 -14.43 -0.91
C ASN A 292 -17.97 -13.53 0.30
N ALA A 293 -19.02 -12.82 0.75
CA ALA A 293 -18.98 -11.92 1.90
C ALA A 293 -18.75 -12.65 3.24
N ASP A 294 -19.13 -13.92 3.33
CA ASP A 294 -19.03 -14.72 4.56
C ASP A 294 -17.77 -15.60 4.58
N ALA A 295 -16.81 -15.33 3.69
CA ALA A 295 -15.60 -16.13 3.58
C ALA A 295 -14.71 -15.99 4.84
N GLU A 296 -14.26 -17.13 5.37
CA GLU A 296 -13.23 -17.17 6.43
C GLU A 296 -11.80 -17.00 5.88
N ALA A 297 -11.66 -16.70 4.58
CA ALA A 297 -10.37 -16.48 3.95
C ALA A 297 -9.70 -15.23 4.53
N LYS A 298 -8.36 -15.23 4.55
CA LYS A 298 -7.60 -14.10 5.12
C LYS A 298 -7.96 -12.79 4.43
N MET A 299 -8.15 -11.74 5.22
CA MET A 299 -8.46 -10.40 4.71
C MET A 299 -7.71 -9.33 5.52
N ASN A 300 -6.97 -8.46 4.83
CA ASN A 300 -6.34 -7.20 5.27
C ASN A 300 -5.78 -6.50 4.03
N SER A 301 -5.09 -5.36 4.17
CA SER A 301 -4.57 -4.57 3.05
C SER A 301 -3.69 -5.37 2.07
N GLY A 302 -2.98 -6.39 2.55
CA GLY A 302 -2.21 -7.29 1.69
C GLY A 302 -3.11 -8.23 0.88
N TRP A 303 -4.00 -8.96 1.57
CA TRP A 303 -4.88 -9.93 0.93
C TRP A 303 -5.90 -9.30 -0.02
N THR A 304 -6.29 -8.03 0.19
CA THR A 304 -7.12 -7.28 -0.78
C THR A 304 -6.40 -7.06 -2.11
N TRP A 305 -5.07 -6.88 -2.11
CA TRP A 305 -4.30 -6.78 -3.34
C TRP A 305 -4.19 -8.11 -4.07
N LEU A 306 -4.06 -9.22 -3.34
CA LEU A 306 -4.15 -10.55 -3.97
C LEU A 306 -5.52 -10.74 -4.63
N ALA A 307 -6.61 -10.44 -3.91
CA ALA A 307 -7.97 -10.52 -4.44
C ALA A 307 -8.16 -9.63 -5.69
N CYS A 308 -7.64 -8.40 -5.66
CA CYS A 308 -7.65 -7.47 -6.80
C CYS A 308 -6.91 -8.04 -8.01
N PHE A 309 -5.68 -8.52 -7.85
CA PHE A 309 -4.88 -9.06 -8.96
C PHE A 309 -5.48 -10.34 -9.53
N SER A 310 -6.01 -11.21 -8.68
CA SER A 310 -6.62 -12.48 -9.08
C SER A 310 -8.00 -12.33 -9.74
N THR A 311 -8.62 -11.16 -9.68
CA THR A 311 -9.92 -10.89 -10.31
C THR A 311 -9.85 -9.83 -11.41
N ALA A 312 -8.67 -9.24 -11.66
CA ALA A 312 -8.50 -8.19 -12.67
C ALA A 312 -8.91 -8.64 -14.10
N HIS A 313 -8.79 -9.94 -14.42
CA HIS A 313 -9.24 -10.48 -15.71
C HIS A 313 -10.76 -10.55 -15.86
N LYS A 314 -11.52 -10.32 -14.78
CA LYS A 314 -12.98 -10.31 -14.72
C LYS A 314 -13.61 -8.93 -14.89
N GLU A 315 -12.84 -7.97 -15.40
CA GLU A 315 -13.27 -6.57 -15.58
C GLU A 315 -14.58 -6.46 -16.39
N SER A 316 -14.74 -7.27 -17.44
CA SER A 316 -15.93 -7.28 -18.31
C SER A 316 -17.14 -8.01 -17.73
N GLU A 317 -16.96 -8.77 -16.65
CA GLU A 317 -18.01 -9.57 -15.99
C GLU A 317 -18.44 -8.95 -14.65
N ASP A 318 -18.03 -7.70 -14.37
CA ASP A 318 -18.18 -7.04 -13.07
C ASP A 318 -17.61 -7.84 -11.88
N GLY A 319 -16.68 -8.76 -12.17
CA GLY A 319 -16.02 -9.61 -11.17
C GLY A 319 -14.74 -9.02 -10.60
N ALA A 320 -14.19 -7.96 -11.21
CA ALA A 320 -12.97 -7.32 -10.74
C ALA A 320 -13.17 -6.66 -9.36
N LEU A 321 -12.23 -6.94 -8.44
CA LEU A 321 -12.22 -6.36 -7.09
C LEU A 321 -11.17 -5.26 -6.95
N ALA A 322 -11.46 -4.29 -6.07
CA ALA A 322 -10.60 -3.18 -5.74
C ALA A 322 -9.58 -3.54 -4.64
N GLY A 323 -8.45 -2.85 -4.56
CA GLY A 323 -7.54 -2.98 -3.41
C GLY A 323 -8.02 -2.12 -2.22
N TRP A 324 -8.69 -2.70 -1.23
CA TRP A 324 -9.14 -1.96 -0.04
C TRP A 324 -8.07 -1.82 1.03
N ASN A 325 -7.30 -0.75 0.90
CA ASN A 325 -6.33 -0.33 1.92
C ASN A 325 -6.71 1.05 2.48
N SER A 326 -6.01 1.46 3.52
CA SER A 326 -6.14 2.77 4.16
C SER A 326 -6.06 3.93 3.18
N ARG A 327 -5.33 3.80 2.05
CA ARG A 327 -5.24 4.90 1.08
C ARG A 327 -6.49 5.13 0.28
N VAL A 328 -7.00 4.03 -0.26
CA VAL A 328 -8.26 4.03 -1.01
C VAL A 328 -9.40 4.40 -0.06
N SER A 329 -9.35 3.91 1.19
CA SER A 329 -10.29 4.29 2.26
C SER A 329 -10.25 5.78 2.56
N ALA A 330 -9.08 6.36 2.81
CA ALA A 330 -8.96 7.79 3.07
C ALA A 330 -9.46 8.65 1.90
N SER A 331 -9.07 8.35 0.65
CA SER A 331 -9.49 9.12 -0.54
C SER A 331 -11.02 9.10 -0.73
N LEU A 332 -11.64 7.94 -0.56
CA LEU A 332 -13.09 7.77 -0.73
C LEU A 332 -13.89 8.32 0.45
N LEU A 333 -13.57 7.87 1.67
CA LEU A 333 -14.38 8.17 2.84
C LEU A 333 -14.35 9.65 3.20
N SER A 334 -13.20 10.33 3.10
CA SER A 334 -13.15 11.75 3.44
C SER A 334 -14.04 12.61 2.52
N ARG A 335 -14.18 12.25 1.24
CA ARG A 335 -15.08 12.95 0.32
C ARG A 335 -16.54 12.52 0.46
N LEU A 336 -16.81 11.23 0.66
CA LEU A 336 -18.17 10.74 0.91
C LEU A 336 -18.72 11.29 2.22
N ASP A 337 -17.92 11.32 3.28
CA ASP A 337 -18.25 11.92 4.56
C ASP A 337 -18.68 13.37 4.39
N PHE A 338 -17.85 14.17 3.72
CA PHE A 338 -18.16 15.57 3.43
C PHE A 338 -19.47 15.72 2.64
N LEU A 339 -19.65 14.95 1.56
CA LEU A 339 -20.87 15.02 0.75
C LEU A 339 -22.13 14.63 1.53
N LEU A 340 -22.04 13.63 2.42
CA LEU A 340 -23.16 13.22 3.27
C LEU A 340 -23.50 14.32 4.29
N VAL A 341 -22.49 14.90 4.95
CA VAL A 341 -22.67 16.00 5.91
C VAL A 341 -23.29 17.22 5.25
N GLU A 342 -22.77 17.65 4.10
CA GLU A 342 -23.32 18.79 3.35
C GLU A 342 -24.73 18.51 2.81
N ALA A 343 -25.06 17.24 2.54
CA ALA A 343 -26.43 16.84 2.20
C ALA A 343 -27.39 16.88 3.41
N GLY A 344 -26.88 17.11 4.63
CA GLY A 344 -27.65 17.19 5.87
C GLY A 344 -27.71 15.89 6.68
N GLN A 345 -26.90 14.88 6.34
CA GLN A 345 -26.84 13.63 7.09
C GLN A 345 -26.10 13.82 8.42
N GLN A 346 -26.67 13.28 9.50
CA GLN A 346 -26.04 13.26 10.83
C GLN A 346 -25.41 11.90 11.17
N GLN A 347 -25.73 10.87 10.39
CA GLN A 347 -25.22 9.51 10.51
C GLN A 347 -25.19 8.86 9.13
N ILE A 348 -24.37 7.81 8.98
CA ILE A 348 -24.24 7.08 7.70
C ILE A 348 -25.56 6.39 7.31
N GLY A 349 -26.26 5.82 8.29
CA GLY A 349 -27.54 5.15 8.06
C GLY A 349 -27.42 4.00 7.06
N ALA A 350 -28.29 3.99 6.04
CA ALA A 350 -28.29 2.98 4.99
C ALA A 350 -27.29 3.27 3.86
N HIS A 351 -26.81 4.52 3.72
CA HIS A 351 -25.85 4.88 2.68
C HIS A 351 -24.54 4.16 2.92
N PHE A 352 -24.05 3.45 1.91
CA PHE A 352 -22.73 2.81 1.99
C PHE A 352 -22.51 1.93 3.24
N ALA A 353 -23.55 1.27 3.77
CA ALA A 353 -23.56 0.64 5.10
C ALA A 353 -22.44 -0.40 5.37
N ALA A 354 -21.85 -0.97 4.33
CA ALA A 354 -20.74 -1.94 4.43
C ALA A 354 -19.34 -1.31 4.20
N LEU A 355 -19.25 -0.01 3.88
CA LEU A 355 -17.98 0.71 3.81
C LEU A 355 -17.56 1.18 5.20
N GLY A 356 -16.26 1.39 5.38
CA GLY A 356 -15.72 1.81 6.67
C GLY A 356 -14.22 2.07 6.67
N THR A 357 -13.70 2.60 7.76
CA THR A 357 -12.29 2.98 7.86
C THR A 357 -11.39 1.76 7.81
N VAL A 358 -10.24 1.90 7.15
CA VAL A 358 -9.12 0.95 7.24
C VAL A 358 -7.98 1.65 7.97
N PRO A 359 -7.49 1.12 9.11
CA PRO A 359 -6.41 1.74 9.86
C PRO A 359 -5.14 1.74 9.02
N GLY A 360 -4.41 2.83 9.12
CA GLY A 360 -3.17 3.03 8.40
C GLY A 360 -2.61 4.41 8.70
N TYR A 361 -1.33 4.42 9.06
CA TYR A 361 -0.69 5.54 9.76
C TYR A 361 0.57 6.03 9.03
N GLY A 362 0.66 5.81 7.71
CA GLY A 362 1.73 6.32 6.87
C GLY A 362 1.36 7.64 6.18
N GLY A 363 2.20 8.67 6.29
CA GLY A 363 1.95 9.98 5.68
C GLY A 363 0.92 10.82 6.45
N THR A 364 0.20 11.71 5.76
CA THR A 364 -0.68 12.76 6.34
C THR A 364 -2.01 12.27 6.95
N ARG A 365 -2.05 11.03 7.46
CA ARG A 365 -3.28 10.24 7.70
C ARG A 365 -3.30 9.55 9.08
N PRO A 366 -4.49 9.29 9.68
CA PRO A 366 -5.84 9.38 9.11
C PRO A 366 -6.44 10.79 9.04
N ARG A 367 -7.36 11.02 8.09
CA ARG A 367 -8.16 12.25 8.01
C ARG A 367 -9.29 12.16 9.02
N GLN A 368 -9.56 13.23 9.76
CA GLN A 368 -10.71 13.27 10.67
C GLN A 368 -12.01 13.23 9.86
N LEU A 369 -12.89 12.30 10.21
CA LEU A 369 -14.22 12.15 9.62
C LEU A 369 -15.26 12.74 10.57
N SER A 370 -16.33 13.29 10.00
CA SER A 370 -17.43 13.93 10.75
C SER A 370 -18.47 12.92 11.18
N LEU A 371 -18.74 11.91 10.34
CA LEU A 371 -19.66 10.81 10.64
C LEU A 371 -18.90 9.63 11.24
N ASN A 372 -19.62 8.82 12.03
CA ASN A 372 -19.07 7.61 12.63
C ASN A 372 -19.04 6.44 11.63
N TRP A 373 -17.97 6.36 10.84
CA TRP A 373 -17.74 5.23 9.94
C TRP A 373 -17.34 3.96 10.69
N PRO A 374 -17.91 2.78 10.35
CA PRO A 374 -17.52 1.54 11.01
C PRO A 374 -16.09 1.16 10.64
N ASN A 375 -15.48 0.26 11.41
CA ASN A 375 -14.19 -0.33 11.03
C ASN A 375 -14.41 -1.41 9.97
N ALA A 376 -13.85 -1.21 8.78
CA ALA A 376 -13.93 -2.14 7.65
C ALA A 376 -12.66 -2.97 7.45
N TYR A 377 -11.71 -2.89 8.38
CA TYR A 377 -10.48 -3.64 8.29
C TYR A 377 -10.74 -5.14 8.46
N ARG A 378 -10.08 -5.94 7.60
CA ARG A 378 -10.19 -7.42 7.60
C ARG A 378 -11.61 -7.95 7.33
N SER A 379 -12.41 -7.20 6.58
CA SER A 379 -13.82 -7.52 6.31
C SER A 379 -14.04 -7.85 4.84
N TRP A 380 -14.49 -9.07 4.54
CA TRP A 380 -14.96 -9.47 3.20
C TRP A 380 -16.21 -8.70 2.75
N PRO A 381 -17.23 -8.48 3.61
CA PRO A 381 -18.37 -7.65 3.23
C PRO A 381 -17.95 -6.25 2.77
N ALA A 382 -17.00 -5.64 3.48
CA ALA A 382 -16.48 -4.33 3.10
C ALA A 382 -15.67 -4.36 1.80
N GLN A 383 -14.82 -5.38 1.62
CA GLN A 383 -14.05 -5.58 0.39
C GLN A 383 -14.96 -5.71 -0.85
N ILE A 384 -16.10 -6.39 -0.73
CA ILE A 384 -17.07 -6.52 -1.82
C ILE A 384 -17.82 -5.21 -2.03
N ALA A 385 -18.26 -4.56 -0.95
CA ALA A 385 -18.98 -3.29 -1.01
C ALA A 385 -18.14 -2.19 -1.67
N VAL A 386 -16.86 -2.06 -1.32
CA VAL A 386 -15.97 -1.09 -1.97
C VAL A 386 -15.68 -1.47 -3.41
N SER A 387 -15.56 -2.76 -3.72
CA SER A 387 -15.37 -3.19 -5.11
C SER A 387 -16.59 -2.83 -5.97
N LYS A 388 -17.81 -2.95 -5.42
CA LYS A 388 -19.04 -2.46 -6.06
C LYS A 388 -19.01 -0.94 -6.27
N LEU A 389 -18.65 -0.17 -5.23
CA LEU A 389 -18.52 1.30 -5.34
C LEU A 389 -17.50 1.70 -6.43
N VAL A 390 -16.33 1.06 -6.46
CA VAL A 390 -15.28 1.35 -7.44
C VAL A 390 -15.71 0.97 -8.86
N ARG A 391 -16.48 -0.11 -9.03
CA ARG A 391 -17.13 -0.41 -10.32
C ARG A 391 -18.12 0.67 -10.74
N GLN A 392 -18.94 1.18 -9.81
CA GLN A 392 -19.86 2.28 -10.11
C GLN A 392 -19.11 3.58 -10.47
N ILE A 393 -17.97 3.86 -9.84
CA ILE A 393 -17.07 4.96 -10.23
C ILE A 393 -16.55 4.74 -11.66
N ARG A 394 -16.01 3.56 -11.95
CA ARG A 394 -15.54 3.16 -13.28
C ARG A 394 -16.63 3.35 -14.35
N ASP A 395 -17.84 2.88 -14.05
CA ASP A 395 -18.97 2.95 -14.98
C ASP A 395 -19.41 4.40 -15.20
N THR A 396 -19.39 5.22 -14.15
CA THR A 396 -19.62 6.67 -14.27
C THR A 396 -18.59 7.33 -15.17
N LEU A 397 -17.30 7.00 -14.98
CA LEU A 397 -16.21 7.51 -15.82
C LEU A 397 -16.34 7.12 -17.30
N ASN A 398 -16.83 5.91 -17.56
CA ASN A 398 -16.97 5.38 -18.92
C ASN A 398 -18.25 5.83 -19.64
N ASN A 399 -19.34 6.04 -18.91
CA ASN A 399 -20.67 6.17 -19.50
C ASN A 399 -21.33 7.54 -19.33
N GLU A 400 -20.90 8.36 -18.36
CA GLU A 400 -21.53 9.66 -18.14
C GLU A 400 -21.24 10.62 -19.31
N LYS A 401 -22.30 11.29 -19.78
CA LYS A 401 -22.24 12.25 -20.88
C LYS A 401 -22.53 13.66 -20.40
N LYS A 402 -21.97 14.64 -21.10
CA LYS A 402 -22.36 16.05 -21.00
C LYS A 402 -23.72 16.27 -21.69
N PRO A 403 -24.36 17.44 -21.49
CA PRO A 403 -25.63 17.78 -22.17
C PRO A 403 -25.56 17.72 -23.70
N ASP A 404 -24.37 17.92 -24.27
CA ASP A 404 -24.09 17.83 -25.72
C ASP A 404 -23.93 16.39 -26.23
N GLY A 405 -24.05 15.38 -25.35
CA GLY A 405 -23.92 13.97 -25.68
C GLY A 405 -22.48 13.44 -25.77
N LEU A 406 -21.47 14.30 -25.59
CA LEU A 406 -20.06 13.87 -25.55
C LEU A 406 -19.73 13.21 -24.20
N PRO A 407 -18.76 12.28 -24.15
CA PRO A 407 -18.27 11.73 -22.89
C PRO A 407 -17.85 12.85 -21.93
N ARG A 408 -18.27 12.76 -20.67
CA ARG A 408 -17.92 13.75 -19.66
C ARG A 408 -16.43 13.70 -19.32
N TYR A 409 -15.94 12.49 -19.05
CA TYR A 409 -14.59 12.25 -18.59
C TYR A 409 -13.70 11.76 -19.72
N ARG A 410 -12.41 12.05 -19.60
CA ARG A 410 -11.42 11.56 -20.56
C ARG A 410 -11.22 10.05 -20.38
N PRO A 411 -11.01 9.29 -21.47
CA PRO A 411 -10.71 7.86 -21.37
C PRO A 411 -9.39 7.61 -20.63
N MET A 412 -9.30 6.46 -19.98
CA MET A 412 -8.18 6.06 -19.16
C MET A 412 -6.89 5.96 -19.99
N PRO A 413 -5.80 6.63 -19.60
CA PRO A 413 -4.49 6.44 -20.21
C PRO A 413 -3.97 5.03 -19.91
N ARG A 414 -3.30 4.43 -20.89
CA ARG A 414 -2.68 3.10 -20.80
C ARG A 414 -1.16 3.20 -20.84
N VAL A 415 -0.51 2.15 -20.37
CA VAL A 415 0.96 2.04 -20.27
C VAL A 415 1.65 2.12 -21.63
N ASP A 416 0.99 1.66 -22.69
CA ASP A 416 1.44 1.71 -24.08
C ASP A 416 1.26 3.09 -24.74
N GLY A 417 0.78 4.09 -23.99
CA GLY A 417 0.47 5.43 -24.48
C GLY A 417 -0.90 5.55 -25.16
N SER A 418 -1.63 4.44 -25.34
CA SER A 418 -2.99 4.47 -25.85
C SER A 418 -3.98 4.91 -24.76
N ARG A 419 -5.25 5.02 -25.14
CA ARG A 419 -6.36 5.30 -24.21
C ARG A 419 -7.46 4.25 -24.37
N GLY A 420 -8.14 3.93 -23.28
CA GLY A 420 -9.22 2.95 -23.29
C GLY A 420 -10.25 3.18 -22.18
N PRO A 421 -11.22 2.26 -22.02
CA PRO A 421 -12.15 2.33 -20.91
C PRO A 421 -11.41 2.26 -19.57
N TRP A 422 -11.92 2.99 -18.59
CA TRP A 422 -11.52 2.88 -17.20
C TRP A 422 -11.77 1.46 -16.69
N THR A 423 -10.85 0.98 -15.86
CA THR A 423 -10.91 -0.31 -15.16
C THR A 423 -10.95 -0.09 -13.65
N VAL A 424 -11.40 -1.09 -12.90
CA VAL A 424 -11.34 -1.07 -11.42
C VAL A 424 -9.92 -0.79 -10.93
N LEU A 425 -8.91 -1.39 -11.56
CA LEU A 425 -7.50 -1.18 -11.20
C LEU A 425 -7.03 0.25 -11.49
N GLY A 426 -7.43 0.84 -12.63
CA GLY A 426 -7.08 2.23 -12.97
C GLY A 426 -7.69 3.23 -11.99
N VAL A 427 -8.95 3.02 -11.60
CA VAL A 427 -9.60 3.80 -10.54
C VAL A 427 -8.87 3.64 -9.21
N CYS A 428 -8.53 2.40 -8.82
CA CYS A 428 -7.78 2.14 -7.59
C CYS A 428 -6.43 2.85 -7.55
N GLN A 429 -5.71 2.94 -8.68
CA GLN A 429 -4.43 3.67 -8.75
C GLN A 429 -4.61 5.16 -8.47
N VAL A 430 -5.63 5.79 -9.05
CA VAL A 430 -5.96 7.20 -8.75
C VAL A 430 -6.27 7.39 -7.27
N LEU A 431 -7.18 6.59 -6.71
CA LEU A 431 -7.57 6.67 -5.30
C LEU A 431 -6.40 6.40 -4.35
N MET A 432 -5.50 5.48 -4.73
CA MET A 432 -4.30 5.17 -3.95
C MET A 432 -3.33 6.36 -3.91
N GLY A 433 -3.11 7.04 -5.05
CA GLY A 433 -2.27 8.24 -5.10
C GLY A 433 -2.91 9.41 -4.35
N ASP A 434 -4.19 9.64 -4.57
CA ASP A 434 -4.96 10.78 -4.03
C ASP A 434 -5.15 10.73 -2.51
N GLY A 435 -5.06 9.55 -1.92
CA GLY A 435 -5.12 9.48 -0.47
C GLY A 435 -3.91 10.14 0.23
N TYR A 436 -2.76 10.34 -0.45
CA TYR A 436 -1.46 10.75 0.13
C TYR A 436 -1.45 12.06 0.90
#